data_AF-A0A529SIN3-F1
#
_entry.id   AF-A0A529SIN3-F1
#
_cell.length_a   1.000
_cell.length_b   1.000
_cell.length_c   1.000
_cell.angle_alpha   90.00
_cell.angle_beta   90.00
_cell.angle_gamma   90.00
#
_symmetry.space_group_name_H-M   'P 1'
#
loop_
_entity.id
_entity.type
_entity.pdbx_description
1 polymer ?
#
loop_
_entity_poly.entity_id
_entity_poly.type
_entity_poly.pdbx_seq_one_letter_code
_entity_poly.pdbx_strand_id
1 'polypeptide(L)'
;RKAEMMGIKDIRIVDVREEFVADFVFPMFRANALYEGTYLLGTSIARPLITKHLVEIAQETGADAIAHGATGKGNDQVRFELSAFALNPDIKVIAPWREWSFKSRTDLLNFAEQHQIPVPKDKRGEAPFSVDANLLHSSSEGKVLE
;
A
#
# COMPACT_ATOMS: atom_id res chain seq x y z
N ARG A 1 -5.37 -0.62 -17.46
CA ARG A 1 -4.27 -1.06 -18.36
C ARG A 1 -3.35 -2.12 -17.76
N LYS A 2 -2.44 -1.83 -16.81
CA LYS A 2 -1.51 -2.88 -16.30
C LYS A 2 -2.24 -4.05 -15.63
N ALA A 3 -3.25 -3.77 -14.79
CA ALA A 3 -4.07 -4.81 -14.16
C ALA A 3 -4.89 -5.62 -15.19
N GLU A 4 -5.43 -4.97 -16.23
CA GLU A 4 -6.14 -5.64 -17.34
C GLU A 4 -5.22 -6.65 -18.04
N MET A 5 -3.96 -6.28 -18.30
CA MET A 5 -2.97 -7.18 -18.89
C MET A 5 -2.65 -8.40 -18.00
N MET A 6 -2.90 -8.30 -16.69
CA MET A 6 -2.76 -9.42 -15.74
C MET A 6 -4.05 -10.24 -15.61
N GLY A 7 -5.04 -9.99 -16.46
CA GLY A 7 -6.31 -10.73 -16.49
C GLY A 7 -7.32 -10.30 -15.43
N ILE A 8 -7.10 -9.17 -14.73
CA ILE A 8 -8.04 -8.65 -13.74
C ILE A 8 -9.28 -8.08 -14.43
N LYS A 9 -10.46 -8.55 -14.03
CA LYS A 9 -11.75 -8.22 -14.67
C LYS A 9 -12.45 -7.02 -14.02
N ASP A 10 -12.47 -6.96 -12.69
CA ASP A 10 -12.99 -5.80 -11.94
C ASP A 10 -11.80 -4.94 -11.50
N ILE A 11 -11.71 -3.74 -12.08
CA ILE A 11 -10.63 -2.79 -11.80
C ILE A 11 -11.28 -1.46 -11.43
N ARG A 12 -10.98 -1.00 -10.22
CA ARG A 12 -11.54 0.24 -9.68
C ARG A 12 -10.44 1.27 -9.48
N ILE A 13 -10.68 2.46 -10.00
CA ILE A 13 -9.86 3.65 -9.77
C ILE A 13 -10.74 4.62 -9.00
N VAL A 14 -10.57 4.65 -7.68
CA VAL A 14 -11.36 5.50 -6.79
C VAL A 14 -10.57 6.77 -6.50
N ASP A 15 -11.16 7.92 -6.85
CA ASP A 15 -10.58 9.20 -6.51
C ASP A 15 -10.97 9.59 -5.07
N VAL A 16 -10.03 9.38 -4.16
CA VAL A 16 -10.21 9.62 -2.72
C VAL A 16 -9.51 10.90 -2.26
N ARG A 17 -9.12 11.78 -3.18
CA ARG A 17 -8.32 12.98 -2.85
C ARG A 17 -9.04 13.93 -1.91
N GLU A 18 -10.31 14.22 -2.18
CA GLU A 18 -11.12 15.11 -1.33
C GLU A 18 -11.38 14.49 0.04
N GLU A 19 -11.80 13.22 0.07
CA GLU A 19 -11.99 12.46 1.32
C GLU A 19 -10.71 12.40 2.15
N PHE A 20 -9.56 12.15 1.51
CA PHE A 20 -8.26 12.14 2.19
C PHE A 20 -7.98 13.46 2.89
N VAL A 21 -8.19 14.60 2.21
CA VAL A 21 -7.91 15.90 2.81
C VAL A 21 -8.94 16.24 3.89
N ALA A 22 -10.23 16.10 3.59
CA ALA A 22 -11.32 16.51 4.47
C ALA A 22 -11.43 15.66 5.73
N ASP A 23 -11.33 14.33 5.60
CA ASP A 23 -11.67 13.39 6.66
C ASP A 23 -10.44 12.81 7.39
N PHE A 24 -9.24 12.98 6.83
CA PHE A 24 -8.00 12.46 7.42
C PHE A 24 -6.99 13.57 7.74
N VAL A 25 -6.61 14.38 6.74
CA VAL A 25 -5.59 15.43 6.93
C VAL A 25 -6.08 16.54 7.84
N PHE A 26 -7.24 17.13 7.59
CA PHE A 26 -7.74 18.24 8.42
C PHE A 26 -8.00 17.84 9.88
N PRO A 27 -8.60 16.68 10.20
CA PRO A 27 -8.71 16.23 11.59
C PRO A 27 -7.34 16.02 12.25
N MET A 28 -6.38 15.39 11.55
CA MET A 28 -5.03 15.16 12.05
C MET A 28 -4.31 16.48 12.40
N PHE A 29 -4.42 17.48 11.53
CA PHE A 29 -3.83 18.80 11.76
C PHE A 29 -4.53 19.59 12.86
N ARG A 30 -5.85 19.50 12.99
CA ARG A 30 -6.58 20.08 14.14
C ARG A 30 -6.11 19.51 15.48
N ALA A 31 -5.64 18.26 15.49
CA ALA A 31 -5.05 17.62 16.67
C ALA A 31 -3.57 17.99 16.89
N ASN A 32 -2.96 18.81 16.02
CA ASN A 32 -1.52 19.08 16.00
C ASN A 32 -0.69 17.78 16.02
N ALA A 33 -1.14 16.75 15.31
CA ALA A 33 -0.50 15.44 15.37
C ALA A 33 0.92 15.49 14.77
N LEU A 34 1.89 15.15 15.60
CA LEU A 34 3.30 15.15 15.26
C LEU A 34 3.97 13.96 15.97
N TYR A 35 4.45 13.01 15.19
CA TYR A 35 5.11 11.84 15.72
C TYR A 35 6.56 12.18 16.08
N GLU A 36 6.95 11.83 17.31
CA GLU A 36 8.28 12.09 17.87
C GLU A 36 8.75 13.55 17.68
N GLY A 37 7.79 14.50 17.70
CA GLY A 37 8.08 15.93 17.61
C GLY A 37 8.57 16.42 16.24
N THR A 38 8.62 15.57 15.20
CA THR A 38 9.17 15.95 13.90
C THR A 38 8.40 15.42 12.69
N TYR A 39 7.74 14.26 12.81
CA TYR A 39 7.14 13.59 11.66
C TYR A 39 5.64 13.83 11.55
N LEU A 40 5.21 14.43 10.43
CA LEU A 40 3.81 14.83 10.15
C LEU A 40 2.90 13.67 9.70
N LEU A 41 3.28 12.41 9.97
CA LEU A 41 2.43 11.23 9.79
C LEU A 41 1.90 11.00 8.37
N GLY A 42 2.46 11.65 7.35
CA GLY A 42 1.87 11.69 6.01
C GLY A 42 1.76 10.32 5.32
N THR A 43 2.71 9.42 5.57
CA THR A 43 2.67 8.03 5.10
C THR A 43 1.55 7.32 5.87
N SER A 44 1.64 7.35 7.20
CA SER A 44 0.76 6.58 8.08
C SER A 44 -0.73 6.89 7.92
N ILE A 45 -1.09 8.17 7.75
CA ILE A 45 -2.48 8.61 7.75
C ILE A 45 -3.27 8.18 6.50
N ALA A 46 -2.57 7.90 5.39
CA ALA A 46 -3.21 7.42 4.16
C ALA A 46 -3.62 5.94 4.23
N ARG A 47 -2.98 5.12 5.08
CA ARG A 47 -3.19 3.66 5.09
C ARG A 47 -4.60 3.26 5.57
N PRO A 48 -5.16 3.88 6.62
CA PRO A 48 -6.54 3.59 7.01
C PRO A 48 -7.55 3.91 5.90
N LEU A 49 -7.37 5.01 5.15
CA LEU A 49 -8.25 5.35 4.02
C LEU A 49 -8.16 4.30 2.89
N ILE A 50 -6.95 3.90 2.50
CA ILE A 50 -6.79 2.84 1.49
C ILE A 50 -7.46 1.55 1.95
N THR A 51 -7.29 1.20 3.23
CA THR A 51 -7.89 -0.01 3.81
C THR A 51 -9.41 0.05 3.83
N LYS A 52 -9.98 1.21 4.17
CA LYS A 52 -11.43 1.45 4.14
C LYS A 52 -12.01 1.09 2.77
N HIS A 53 -11.45 1.65 1.71
CA HIS A 53 -11.90 1.37 0.34
C HIS A 53 -11.67 -0.11 -0.06
N LEU A 54 -10.58 -0.75 0.40
CA LEU A 54 -10.37 -2.18 0.14
C LEU A 54 -11.46 -3.05 0.80
N VAL A 55 -11.84 -2.75 2.04
CA VAL A 55 -12.88 -3.49 2.78
C VAL A 55 -14.26 -3.24 2.16
N GLU A 56 -14.58 -2.00 1.80
CA GLU A 56 -15.84 -1.65 1.12
C GLU A 56 -15.97 -2.39 -0.21
N ILE A 57 -14.92 -2.39 -1.04
CA ILE A 57 -14.92 -3.13 -2.31
C ILE A 57 -15.03 -4.64 -2.08
N ALA A 58 -14.39 -5.18 -1.05
CA ALA A 58 -14.53 -6.60 -0.71
C ALA A 58 -15.98 -6.95 -0.36
N GLN A 59 -16.67 -6.10 0.40
CA GLN A 59 -18.10 -6.29 0.71
C GLN A 59 -18.97 -6.20 -0.54
N GLU A 60 -18.75 -5.21 -1.41
CA GLU A 60 -19.51 -5.02 -2.64
C GLU A 60 -19.34 -6.17 -3.64
N THR A 61 -18.14 -6.75 -3.70
CA THR A 61 -17.82 -7.85 -4.62
C THR A 61 -18.08 -9.24 -4.03
N GLY A 62 -18.37 -9.32 -2.73
CA GLY A 62 -18.50 -10.58 -2.00
C GLY A 62 -17.17 -11.33 -1.86
N ALA A 63 -16.05 -10.60 -1.82
CA ALA A 63 -14.73 -11.19 -1.62
C ALA A 63 -14.49 -11.55 -0.15
N ASP A 64 -13.94 -12.73 0.10
CA ASP A 64 -13.62 -13.22 1.44
C ASP A 64 -12.33 -12.62 2.03
N ALA A 65 -11.52 -11.96 1.19
CA ALA A 65 -10.20 -11.49 1.56
C ALA A 65 -9.78 -10.21 0.84
N ILE A 66 -8.90 -9.44 1.49
CA ILE A 66 -8.12 -8.35 0.88
C ILE A 66 -6.63 -8.71 0.89
N ALA A 67 -5.86 -8.11 -0.02
CA ALA A 67 -4.41 -8.30 -0.07
C ALA A 67 -3.65 -6.96 -0.11
N HIS A 68 -2.48 -6.89 0.54
CA HIS A 68 -1.61 -5.72 0.48
C HIS A 68 -0.14 -6.07 0.22
N GLY A 69 0.59 -5.12 -0.38
CA GLY A 69 1.99 -5.27 -0.76
C GLY A 69 3.02 -4.79 0.28
N ALA A 70 2.60 -4.39 1.49
CA ALA A 70 3.54 -3.97 2.54
C ALA A 70 4.50 -5.11 2.93
N THR A 71 5.76 -4.76 3.20
CA THR A 71 6.79 -5.73 3.59
C THR A 71 6.66 -6.13 5.07
N GLY A 72 7.21 -7.29 5.44
CA GLY A 72 7.18 -7.81 6.80
C GLY A 72 8.01 -7.03 7.83
N LYS A 73 8.79 -6.03 7.41
CA LYS A 73 9.67 -5.24 8.29
C LYS A 73 9.14 -3.83 8.59
N GLY A 74 8.19 -3.35 7.79
CA GLY A 74 7.70 -1.97 7.87
C GLY A 74 6.45 -1.83 8.74
N ASN A 75 6.16 -0.58 9.11
CA ASN A 75 4.97 -0.22 9.88
C ASN A 75 3.65 -0.37 9.08
N ASP A 76 3.73 -0.32 7.75
CA ASP A 76 2.54 -0.31 6.90
C ASP A 76 1.70 -1.58 7.00
N GLN A 77 2.32 -2.75 7.18
CA GLN A 77 1.57 -4.00 7.37
C GLN A 77 0.61 -3.89 8.58
N VAL A 78 1.10 -3.32 9.68
CA VAL A 78 0.31 -3.15 10.91
C VAL A 78 -0.82 -2.16 10.67
N ARG A 79 -0.55 -1.07 9.93
CA ARG A 79 -1.55 -0.05 9.62
C ARG A 79 -2.67 -0.61 8.75
N PHE A 80 -2.35 -1.39 7.72
CA PHE A 80 -3.33 -2.05 6.86
C PHE A 80 -4.16 -3.08 7.65
N GLU A 81 -3.50 -3.99 8.37
CA GLU A 81 -4.20 -5.07 9.06
C GLU A 81 -5.05 -4.59 10.23
N LEU A 82 -4.54 -3.68 11.05
CA LEU A 82 -5.31 -3.12 12.16
C LEU A 82 -6.54 -2.36 11.65
N SER A 83 -6.39 -1.60 10.56
CA SER A 83 -7.52 -0.90 9.94
C SER A 83 -8.53 -1.90 9.36
N ALA A 84 -8.07 -2.98 8.74
CA ALA A 84 -8.93 -4.00 8.14
C ALA A 84 -9.77 -4.69 9.21
N PHE A 85 -9.14 -5.16 10.29
CA PHE A 85 -9.84 -5.82 11.39
C PHE A 85 -10.73 -4.88 12.19
N ALA A 86 -10.43 -3.58 12.24
CA ALA A 86 -11.31 -2.59 12.85
C ALA A 86 -12.59 -2.36 12.04
N LEU A 87 -12.53 -2.48 10.71
CA LEU A 87 -13.66 -2.28 9.80
C LEU A 87 -14.46 -3.55 9.55
N ASN A 88 -13.78 -4.69 9.46
CA ASN A 88 -14.38 -6.00 9.30
C ASN A 88 -13.51 -7.06 10.02
N PRO A 89 -13.86 -7.45 11.26
CA PRO A 89 -13.09 -8.44 12.02
C PRO A 89 -12.99 -9.82 11.36
N ASP A 90 -13.93 -10.17 10.49
CA ASP A 90 -13.99 -11.47 9.82
C ASP A 90 -13.21 -11.50 8.51
N ILE A 91 -12.72 -10.35 8.02
CA ILE A 91 -12.02 -10.28 6.73
C ILE A 91 -10.67 -10.97 6.81
N LYS A 92 -10.37 -11.82 5.82
CA LYS A 92 -9.03 -12.39 5.70
C LYS A 92 -8.08 -11.38 5.05
N VAL A 93 -6.91 -11.19 5.65
CA VAL A 93 -5.84 -10.38 5.04
C VAL A 93 -4.73 -11.28 4.52
N ILE A 94 -4.37 -11.10 3.24
CA ILE A 94 -3.27 -11.80 2.57
C ILE A 94 -2.11 -10.83 2.39
N ALA A 95 -0.93 -11.21 2.89
CA ALA A 95 0.27 -10.38 2.81
C ALA A 95 1.40 -11.19 2.15
N PRO A 96 1.49 -11.19 0.80
CA PRO A 96 2.39 -12.08 0.07
C PRO A 96 3.84 -11.99 0.53
N TRP A 97 4.33 -10.79 0.88
CA TRP A 97 5.69 -10.57 1.38
C TRP A 97 6.04 -11.31 2.67
N ARG A 98 5.05 -11.81 3.42
CA ARG A 98 5.26 -12.66 4.60
C ARG A 98 5.05 -14.15 4.33
N GLU A 99 4.34 -14.49 3.26
CA GLU A 99 3.88 -15.85 3.01
C GLU A 99 4.73 -16.56 1.94
N TRP A 100 5.19 -15.83 0.93
CA TRP A 100 5.93 -16.42 -0.19
C TRP A 100 7.42 -16.60 0.11
N SER A 101 8.12 -17.26 -0.83
CA SER A 101 9.56 -17.56 -0.70
C SER A 101 10.48 -16.53 -1.35
N PHE A 102 9.96 -15.49 -2.03
CA PHE A 102 10.79 -14.49 -2.70
C PHE A 102 11.50 -13.60 -1.68
N LYS A 103 12.83 -13.47 -1.84
CA LYS A 103 13.72 -12.75 -0.92
C LYS A 103 14.30 -11.48 -1.54
N SER A 104 14.30 -11.39 -2.86
CA SER A 104 14.98 -10.31 -3.58
C SER A 104 14.19 -9.79 -4.77
N ARG A 105 14.57 -8.60 -5.26
CA ARG A 105 14.08 -8.07 -6.53
C ARG A 105 14.42 -9.00 -7.69
N THR A 106 15.58 -9.65 -7.67
CA THR A 106 16.00 -10.62 -8.68
C THR A 106 15.03 -11.80 -8.72
N ASP A 107 14.59 -12.31 -7.58
CA ASP A 107 13.61 -13.40 -7.52
C ASP A 107 12.29 -12.99 -8.18
N LEU A 108 11.83 -11.75 -7.91
CA LEU A 108 10.62 -11.21 -8.52
C LEU A 108 10.76 -11.00 -10.03
N LEU A 109 11.94 -10.59 -10.51
CA LEU A 109 12.24 -10.46 -11.94
C LEU A 109 12.24 -11.81 -12.64
N ASN A 110 12.86 -12.83 -12.02
CA ASN A 110 12.88 -14.19 -12.54
C ASN A 110 11.47 -14.77 -12.59
N PHE A 111 10.68 -14.59 -11.52
CA PHE A 111 9.28 -15.00 -11.50
C PHE A 111 8.48 -14.31 -12.61
N ALA A 112 8.67 -13.00 -12.78
CA ALA A 112 7.99 -12.24 -13.82
C ALA A 112 8.36 -12.72 -15.23
N GLU A 113 9.64 -13.01 -15.49
CA GLU A 113 10.11 -13.53 -16.78
C GLU A 113 9.52 -14.92 -17.07
N GLN A 114 9.56 -15.83 -16.09
CA GLN A 114 8.98 -17.17 -16.21
C GLN A 114 7.48 -17.16 -16.50
N HIS A 115 6.75 -16.18 -15.93
CA HIS A 115 5.30 -16.05 -16.08
C HIS A 115 4.89 -15.01 -17.15
N GLN A 116 5.84 -14.56 -17.98
CA GLN A 116 5.59 -13.59 -19.05
C GLN A 116 4.94 -12.28 -18.58
N ILE A 117 5.22 -11.87 -17.35
CA ILE A 117 4.78 -10.61 -16.75
C ILE A 117 5.72 -9.49 -17.24
N PRO A 118 5.26 -8.53 -18.05
CA PRO A 118 6.11 -7.45 -18.53
C PRO A 118 6.59 -6.54 -17.39
N VAL A 119 7.92 -6.46 -17.24
CA VAL A 119 8.59 -5.52 -16.33
C VAL A 119 9.28 -4.42 -17.15
N PRO A 120 8.95 -3.14 -16.95
CA PRO A 120 9.61 -2.01 -17.62
C PRO A 120 11.13 -2.04 -17.43
N LYS A 121 11.90 -1.73 -18.48
CA LYS A 121 13.37 -1.82 -18.46
C LYS A 121 14.03 -0.87 -17.44
N ASP A 122 13.46 0.32 -17.28
CA ASP A 122 13.81 1.32 -16.26
C ASP A 122 13.58 0.79 -14.82
N LYS A 123 12.72 -0.23 -14.67
CA LYS A 123 12.44 -0.88 -13.39
C LYS A 123 13.14 -2.23 -13.23
N ARG A 124 14.20 -2.52 -13.99
CA ARG A 124 15.04 -3.72 -13.75
C ARG A 124 16.16 -3.46 -12.74
N GLY A 125 16.60 -2.22 -12.56
CA GLY A 125 17.52 -1.82 -11.49
C GLY A 125 16.81 -1.56 -10.16
N GLU A 126 17.58 -1.44 -9.08
CA GLU A 126 17.08 -0.96 -7.80
C GLU A 126 16.88 0.56 -7.85
N ALA A 127 15.70 1.02 -7.43
CA ALA A 127 15.47 2.46 -7.27
C ALA A 127 16.47 3.05 -6.28
N PRO A 128 16.91 4.31 -6.46
CA PRO A 128 17.86 4.96 -5.54
C PRO A 128 17.28 5.13 -4.14
N PHE A 129 15.95 5.27 -4.03
CA PHE A 129 15.23 5.40 -2.76
C PHE A 129 13.91 4.62 -2.83
N SER A 130 13.43 4.18 -1.67
CA SER A 130 12.02 3.82 -1.49
C SER A 130 11.24 5.11 -1.29
N VAL A 131 10.24 5.36 -2.14
CA VAL A 131 9.49 6.63 -2.14
C VAL A 131 8.01 6.36 -2.01
N ASP A 132 7.37 7.06 -1.08
CA ASP A 132 5.92 7.15 -0.95
C ASP A 132 5.49 8.62 -1.05
N ALA A 133 4.45 8.90 -1.82
CA ALA A 133 3.98 10.26 -2.05
C ALA A 133 2.46 10.34 -2.17
N ASN A 134 1.87 11.34 -1.53
CA ASN A 134 0.47 11.71 -1.63
C ASN A 134 0.32 13.23 -1.58
N LEU A 135 -0.91 13.74 -1.56
CA LEU A 135 -1.18 15.19 -1.53
C LEU A 135 -0.56 15.91 -0.32
N LEU A 136 -0.35 15.19 0.79
CA LEU A 136 0.14 15.75 2.04
C LEU A 136 1.67 15.76 2.12
N HIS A 137 2.34 14.72 1.62
CA HIS A 137 3.78 14.56 1.81
C HIS A 137 4.44 13.69 0.73
N SER A 138 5.77 13.76 0.69
CA SER A 138 6.63 12.76 0.05
C SER A 138 7.64 12.26 1.09
N SER A 139 7.75 10.94 1.24
CA SER A 139 8.75 10.26 2.06
C SER A 139 9.75 9.56 1.15
N SER A 140 11.03 9.65 1.49
CA SER A 140 12.13 8.99 0.79
C SER A 140 13.05 8.33 1.82
N GLU A 141 13.32 7.04 1.66
CA GLU A 141 14.15 6.26 2.61
C GLU A 141 15.08 5.28 1.88
N GLY A 142 16.03 4.73 2.64
CA GLY A 142 16.93 3.67 2.22
C GLY A 142 18.24 4.13 1.56
N LYS A 143 19.13 3.15 1.36
CA LYS A 143 20.47 3.32 0.76
C LYS A 143 21.32 4.34 1.51
N VAL A 144 21.76 5.40 0.83
CA VAL A 144 22.69 6.42 1.36
C VAL A 144 22.10 7.28 2.47
N LEU A 145 20.81 7.13 2.78
CA LEU A 145 20.11 7.80 3.87
C LEU A 145 20.12 7.00 5.19
N GLU A 146 20.59 5.74 5.16
CA GLU A 146 20.80 4.87 6.32
C GLU A 146 22.30 4.78 6.68
#